data_AF-A0A7S0KJS4-F1
#
_entry.id   AF-A0A7S0KJS4-F1
#
_cell.length_a   1.000
_cell.length_b   1.000
_cell.length_c   1.000
_cell.angle_alpha   90.00
_cell.angle_beta   90.00
_cell.angle_gamma   90.00
#
_symmetry.space_group_name_H-M   'P 1'
#
loop_
_entity.id
_entity.type
_entity.pdbx_description
1 polymer ?
#
loop_
_entity_poly.entity_id
_entity_poly.type
_entity_poly.pdbx_seq_one_letter_code
_entity_poly.pdbx_strand_id
1 'polypeptide(L)'
;HFQLGLALASVGVMCSLTAQHMYSMPPYAFLAQDFTTMAALYSHHQYIAGFIMCGAFAHGAIFFIRDYDPEANKGNVLARMLEHKEAIISHLSWVSLFLGFHTLGLYVHNDVMQAFGTPEKQILIEPVFAQWIQAAQGKALYGFDILLSAQDN
;
A
#
# COMPACT_ATOMS: atom_id res chain seq x y z
N HIS A 1 1.22 24.74 -9.23
CA HIS A 1 0.55 23.54 -8.67
C HIS A 1 1.48 22.34 -8.40
N PHE A 2 2.60 22.19 -9.13
CA PHE A 2 3.53 21.07 -8.94
C PHE A 2 4.04 20.88 -7.50
N GLN A 3 4.50 21.96 -6.86
CA GLN A 3 5.02 21.92 -5.48
C GLN A 3 3.98 21.42 -4.47
N LEU A 4 2.73 21.89 -4.60
CA LEU A 4 1.64 21.44 -3.73
C LEU A 4 1.33 19.95 -3.96
N GLY A 5 1.33 19.49 -5.21
CA GLY A 5 1.18 18.07 -5.52
C GLY A 5 2.25 17.20 -4.83
N LEU A 6 3.51 17.62 -4.88
CA LEU A 6 4.61 16.91 -4.20
C LEU A 6 4.52 16.96 -2.67
N ALA A 7 4.19 18.12 -2.10
CA ALA A 7 4.02 18.26 -0.65
C ALA A 7 2.88 17.38 -0.13
N LEU A 8 1.77 17.30 -0.86
CA LEU A 8 0.67 16.39 -0.51
C LEU A 8 1.10 14.94 -0.66
N ALA A 9 1.80 14.55 -1.73
CA ALA A 9 2.28 13.18 -1.89
C ALA A 9 3.20 12.74 -0.73
N SER A 10 4.14 13.59 -0.32
CA SER A 10 5.06 13.27 0.79
C SER A 10 4.33 13.21 2.13
N VAL A 11 3.46 14.18 2.43
CA VAL A 11 2.67 14.20 3.67
C VAL A 11 1.66 13.05 3.72
N GLY A 12 1.04 12.68 2.60
CA GLY A 12 0.13 11.54 2.51
C GLY A 12 0.83 10.22 2.86
N VAL A 13 2.04 10.01 2.32
CA VAL A 13 2.87 8.85 2.66
C VAL A 13 3.26 8.86 4.14
N MET A 14 3.72 9.99 4.67
CA MET A 14 4.06 10.11 6.10
C MET A 14 2.85 9.89 7.00
N CYS A 15 1.66 10.36 6.62
CA CYS A 15 0.43 10.17 7.39
C CYS A 15 0.04 8.69 7.46
N SER A 16 0.15 7.95 6.35
CA SER A 16 -0.06 6.50 6.34
C SER A 16 1.01 5.77 7.15
N LEU A 17 2.27 6.19 7.08
CA LEU A 17 3.36 5.64 7.88
C LEU A 17 3.11 5.83 9.38
N THR A 18 2.66 7.03 9.79
CA THR A 18 2.26 7.32 11.17
C THR A 18 1.18 6.37 11.64
N ALA A 19 0.13 6.13 10.85
CA ALA A 19 -0.89 5.15 11.19
C ALA A 19 -0.30 3.75 11.40
N GLN A 20 0.55 3.27 10.48
CA GLN A 20 1.18 1.95 10.60
C GLN A 20 2.08 1.83 11.83
N HIS A 21 2.89 2.84 12.11
CA HIS A 21 3.82 2.82 13.24
C HIS A 21 3.13 3.00 14.59
N MET A 22 2.09 3.84 14.68
CA MET A 22 1.41 4.08 15.96
C MET A 22 0.70 2.83 16.48
N TYR A 23 0.12 2.00 15.60
CA TYR A 23 -0.54 0.77 16.07
C TYR A 23 0.47 -0.32 16.44
N SER A 24 1.59 -0.43 15.71
CA SER A 24 2.61 -1.45 15.95
C SER A 24 3.61 -1.09 17.06
N MET A 25 3.85 0.21 17.29
CA MET A 25 4.76 0.75 18.29
C MET A 25 4.06 1.89 19.06
N PRO A 26 3.15 1.58 20.00
CA PRO A 26 2.34 2.58 20.69
C PRO A 26 3.19 3.62 21.44
N PRO A 27 3.13 4.92 21.08
CA PRO A 27 4.02 5.93 21.65
C PRO A 27 3.49 6.56 22.95
N TYR A 28 2.21 6.34 23.28
CA TYR A 28 1.55 6.95 24.44
C TYR A 28 1.21 5.92 25.51
N ALA A 29 1.39 6.31 26.78
CA ALA A 29 1.06 5.45 27.92
C ALA A 29 -0.41 5.02 27.87
N PHE A 30 -0.67 3.74 28.15
CA PHE A 30 -1.99 3.11 28.18
C PHE A 30 -2.74 3.04 26.84
N LEU A 31 -2.20 3.61 25.75
CA LEU A 31 -2.87 3.61 24.45
C LEU A 31 -3.12 2.19 23.92
N ALA A 32 -2.17 1.28 24.11
CA ALA A 32 -2.30 -0.12 23.69
C ALA A 32 -3.45 -0.87 24.40
N GLN A 33 -3.96 -0.35 25.51
CA GLN A 33 -5.07 -0.93 26.27
C GLN A 33 -6.43 -0.33 25.85
N ASP A 34 -6.43 0.85 25.22
CA ASP A 34 -7.63 1.48 24.70
C ASP A 34 -7.83 1.12 23.21
N PHE A 35 -8.51 0.00 22.99
CA PHE A 35 -8.74 -0.52 21.64
C PHE A 35 -9.60 0.38 20.77
N THR A 36 -10.59 1.08 21.36
CA THR A 36 -11.46 2.00 20.62
C THR A 36 -10.67 3.19 20.12
N THR A 37 -9.84 3.79 20.99
CA THR A 37 -8.98 4.92 20.60
C THR A 37 -7.96 4.49 19.56
N MET A 38 -7.34 3.30 19.69
CA MET A 38 -6.41 2.77 18.70
C MET A 38 -7.05 2.55 17.32
N ALA A 39 -8.23 1.92 17.28
CA ALA A 39 -8.97 1.71 16.03
C ALA A 39 -9.37 3.05 15.38
N ALA A 40 -9.80 4.03 16.19
CA ALA A 40 -10.16 5.36 15.73
C ALA A 40 -8.95 6.11 15.16
N LEU A 41 -7.81 6.12 15.86
CA LEU A 41 -6.59 6.80 15.41
C LEU A 41 -6.04 6.21 14.11
N TYR A 42 -6.01 4.88 13.99
CA TYR A 42 -5.57 4.21 12.76
C TYR A 42 -6.47 4.58 11.57
N SER A 43 -7.78 4.44 11.75
CA SER A 43 -8.76 4.77 10.71
C SER A 43 -8.69 6.24 10.31
N HIS A 44 -8.64 7.14 11.29
CA HIS A 44 -8.54 8.58 11.08
C HIS A 44 -7.34 8.95 10.20
N HIS A 45 -6.14 8.49 10.54
CA HIS A 45 -4.93 8.79 9.78
C HIS A 45 -4.93 8.14 8.39
N GLN A 46 -5.45 6.92 8.24
CA GLN A 46 -5.55 6.27 6.91
C GLN A 46 -6.52 7.00 5.98
N TYR A 47 -7.67 7.46 6.48
CA TYR A 47 -8.60 8.26 5.68
C TYR A 47 -7.98 9.61 5.27
N ILE A 48 -7.32 10.31 6.19
CA ILE A 48 -6.61 11.56 5.88
C ILE A 48 -5.53 11.32 4.84
N ALA A 49 -4.72 10.27 5.00
CA ALA A 49 -3.69 9.90 4.02
C ALA A 49 -4.31 9.69 2.63
N GLY A 50 -5.43 8.97 2.54
CA GLY A 50 -6.16 8.77 1.28
C GLY A 50 -6.62 10.09 0.63
N PHE A 51 -7.24 11.00 1.40
CA PHE A 51 -7.66 12.31 0.90
C PHE A 51 -6.48 13.15 0.40
N ILE A 52 -5.39 13.19 1.17
CA ILE A 52 -4.18 13.94 0.82
C ILE A 52 -3.53 13.36 -0.45
N MET A 53 -3.46 12.02 -0.58
CA MET A 53 -2.92 11.36 -1.76
C MET A 53 -3.75 11.65 -3.02
N CYS A 54 -5.08 11.61 -2.94
CA CYS A 54 -5.95 12.04 -4.05
C CYS A 54 -5.72 13.51 -4.41
N GLY A 55 -5.57 14.38 -3.41
CA GLY A 55 -5.22 15.79 -3.62
C GLY A 55 -3.88 16.00 -4.32
N ALA A 56 -2.88 15.15 -4.05
CA ALA A 56 -1.59 15.18 -4.72
C ALA A 56 -1.72 14.97 -6.23
N PHE A 57 -2.45 13.93 -6.65
CA PHE A 57 -2.69 13.65 -8.07
C PHE A 57 -3.60 14.70 -8.72
N ALA A 58 -4.59 15.23 -8.00
CA ALA A 58 -5.43 16.32 -8.49
C ALA A 58 -4.59 17.56 -8.81
N HIS A 59 -3.70 17.99 -7.91
CA HIS A 59 -2.80 19.11 -8.16
C HIS A 59 -1.73 18.82 -9.23
N GLY A 60 -1.29 17.57 -9.37
CA GLY A 60 -0.46 17.12 -10.49
C GLY A 60 -1.16 17.29 -11.84
N ALA A 61 -2.43 16.88 -11.95
CA ALA A 61 -3.22 17.07 -13.15
C ALA A 61 -3.47 18.56 -13.47
N ILE A 62 -3.77 19.37 -12.44
CA ILE A 62 -3.94 20.82 -12.62
C ILE A 62 -2.62 21.45 -13.12
N PHE A 63 -1.47 21.01 -12.61
CA PHE A 63 -0.16 21.44 -13.10
C PHE A 63 0.01 21.15 -14.59
N PHE A 64 -0.31 19.92 -15.05
CA PHE A 64 -0.19 19.55 -16.46
C PHE A 64 -1.07 20.39 -17.40
N ILE A 65 -2.20 20.91 -16.91
CA ILE A 65 -3.12 21.71 -17.73
C ILE A 65 -2.75 23.20 -17.69
N ARG A 66 -2.38 23.72 -16.52
CA ARG A 66 -2.25 25.17 -16.31
C ARG A 66 -0.82 25.69 -16.35
N ASP A 67 0.13 24.90 -15.88
CA ASP A 67 1.48 25.37 -15.54
C ASP A 67 2.57 24.66 -16.37
N TYR A 68 2.24 23.56 -17.07
CA TYR A 68 3.21 22.80 -17.86
C TYR A 68 3.47 23.45 -19.23
N ASP A 69 4.75 23.71 -19.51
CA ASP A 69 5.22 24.21 -20.80
C ASP A 69 6.00 23.11 -21.55
N PRO A 70 5.49 22.57 -22.67
CA PRO A 70 6.16 21.55 -23.47
C PRO A 70 7.51 22.00 -24.06
N GLU A 71 7.67 23.27 -24.41
CA GLU A 71 8.90 23.76 -25.04
C GLU A 71 10.02 23.87 -23.99
N ALA A 72 9.71 24.41 -22.81
CA ALA A 72 10.66 24.48 -21.70
C ALA A 72 11.04 23.09 -21.14
N ASN A 73 10.19 22.07 -21.33
CA ASN A 73 10.41 20.72 -20.82
C ASN A 73 10.83 19.71 -21.89
N LYS A 74 11.14 20.17 -23.11
CA LYS A 74 11.46 19.29 -24.23
C LYS A 74 12.66 18.38 -23.94
N GLY A 75 12.49 17.07 -24.18
CA GLY A 75 13.55 16.07 -24.03
C GLY A 75 13.92 15.73 -22.58
N ASN A 76 13.24 16.30 -21.58
CA ASN A 76 13.47 15.95 -20.18
C ASN A 76 12.66 14.70 -19.76
N VAL A 77 12.84 14.27 -18.52
CA VAL A 77 12.15 13.09 -17.95
C VAL A 77 10.63 13.23 -17.96
N LEU A 78 10.10 14.43 -17.77
CA LEU A 78 8.67 14.69 -17.69
C LEU A 78 8.03 14.59 -19.09
N ALA A 79 8.65 15.21 -20.10
CA ALA A 79 8.21 15.06 -21.49
C ALA A 79 8.30 13.61 -21.95
N ARG A 80 9.41 12.92 -21.64
CA ARG A 80 9.57 11.51 -21.99
C ARG A 80 8.46 10.64 -21.42
N MET A 81 8.04 10.86 -20.16
CA MET A 81 6.94 10.11 -19.54
C MET A 81 5.61 10.30 -20.30
N LEU A 82 5.34 11.49 -20.83
CA LEU A 82 4.13 11.77 -21.60
C LEU A 82 4.14 11.10 -22.98
N GLU A 83 5.31 10.92 -23.59
CA GLU A 83 5.46 10.26 -24.91
C GLU A 83 5.07 8.77 -24.91
N HIS A 84 5.15 8.10 -23.75
CA HIS A 84 4.78 6.69 -23.60
C HIS A 84 3.72 6.47 -22.50
N LYS A 85 2.84 7.45 -22.30
CA LYS A 85 1.76 7.38 -21.30
C LYS A 85 0.83 6.19 -21.52
N GLU A 86 0.60 5.79 -22.77
CA GLU A 86 -0.25 4.65 -23.15
C GLU A 86 0.35 3.33 -22.65
N ALA A 87 1.67 3.20 -22.65
CA ALA A 87 2.36 2.05 -22.08
C ALA A 87 2.17 1.99 -20.56
N ILE A 88 2.30 3.13 -19.86
CA ILE A 88 2.07 3.20 -18.41
C ILE A 88 0.62 2.84 -18.07
N ILE A 89 -0.34 3.44 -18.78
CA ILE A 89 -1.77 3.23 -18.55
C ILE A 89 -2.16 1.77 -18.82
N SER A 90 -1.68 1.17 -19.91
CA SER A 90 -1.98 -0.22 -20.25
C SER A 90 -1.43 -1.22 -19.22
N HIS A 91 -0.21 -1.01 -18.72
CA HIS A 91 0.35 -1.87 -17.67
C HIS A 91 -0.40 -1.72 -16.34
N LEU A 92 -0.75 -0.49 -15.94
CA LEU A 92 -1.59 -0.28 -14.75
C LEU A 92 -2.96 -0.96 -14.89
N SER A 93 -3.60 -0.84 -16.05
CA SER A 93 -4.87 -1.52 -16.34
C SER A 93 -4.73 -3.04 -16.22
N TRP A 94 -3.66 -3.62 -16.80
CA TRP A 94 -3.39 -5.05 -16.69
C TRP A 94 -3.20 -5.49 -15.24
N VAL A 95 -2.40 -4.77 -14.44
CA VAL A 95 -2.20 -5.10 -13.02
C VAL A 95 -3.52 -5.03 -12.24
N SER A 96 -4.34 -4.00 -12.46
CA SER A 96 -5.64 -3.87 -11.79
C SER A 96 -6.59 -5.01 -12.14
N LEU A 97 -6.67 -5.40 -13.41
CA LEU A 97 -7.49 -6.52 -13.86
C LEU A 97 -6.97 -7.84 -13.30
N PHE A 98 -5.66 -8.07 -13.38
CA PHE A 98 -5.01 -9.26 -12.85
C PHE A 98 -5.30 -9.42 -11.36
N LEU A 99 -5.00 -8.41 -10.55
CA LEU A 99 -5.24 -8.48 -9.10
C LEU A 99 -6.73 -8.62 -8.78
N GLY A 100 -7.59 -7.87 -9.46
CA GLY A 100 -9.04 -7.92 -9.27
C GLY A 100 -9.64 -9.30 -9.55
N PHE A 101 -9.35 -9.90 -10.72
CA PHE A 101 -9.87 -11.21 -11.09
C PHE A 101 -9.39 -12.33 -10.15
N HIS A 102 -8.09 -12.35 -9.82
CA HIS A 102 -7.55 -13.45 -9.00
C HIS A 102 -7.96 -13.30 -7.54
N THR A 103 -7.93 -12.09 -6.97
CA THR A 103 -8.29 -11.88 -5.56
C THR A 103 -9.77 -12.17 -5.34
N LEU A 104 -10.65 -11.57 -6.14
CA LEU A 104 -12.09 -11.81 -6.04
C LEU A 104 -12.44 -13.26 -6.37
N GLY A 105 -11.81 -13.84 -7.38
CA GLY A 105 -12.01 -15.23 -7.77
C GLY A 105 -11.67 -16.20 -6.63
N LEU A 106 -10.57 -15.98 -5.91
CA LEU A 106 -10.21 -16.78 -4.74
C LEU A 106 -11.22 -16.64 -3.60
N TYR A 107 -11.68 -15.42 -3.30
CA TYR A 107 -12.72 -15.20 -2.28
C TYR A 107 -14.01 -15.95 -2.62
N VAL A 108 -14.52 -15.79 -3.85
CA VAL A 108 -15.75 -16.45 -4.30
C VAL A 108 -15.58 -17.97 -4.30
N HIS A 109 -14.44 -18.50 -4.77
CA HIS A 109 -14.14 -19.93 -4.72
C HIS A 109 -14.22 -20.46 -3.29
N ASN A 110 -13.57 -19.77 -2.34
CA ASN A 110 -13.54 -20.19 -0.94
C ASN A 110 -14.92 -20.13 -0.28
N ASP A 111 -15.72 -19.10 -0.57
CA ASP A 111 -17.11 -19.00 -0.10
C ASP A 111 -17.98 -20.13 -0.64
N VAL A 112 -17.83 -20.51 -1.92
CA VAL A 112 -18.57 -21.63 -2.52
C VAL A 112 -18.14 -22.97 -1.91
N MET A 113 -16.85 -23.20 -1.69
CA MET A 113 -16.36 -24.42 -1.02
C MET A 113 -16.87 -24.52 0.42
N GLN A 114 -16.93 -23.40 1.14
CA GLN A 114 -17.51 -23.32 2.48
C GLN A 114 -19.01 -23.62 2.44
N ALA A 115 -19.76 -23.03 1.51
CA ALA A 115 -21.19 -23.25 1.35
C ALA A 115 -21.54 -24.71 1.01
N PHE A 116 -20.66 -25.40 0.26
CA PHE A 116 -20.80 -26.83 -0.03
C PHE A 116 -20.32 -27.76 1.09
N GLY A 117 -19.84 -27.22 2.21
CA GLY A 117 -19.39 -28.02 3.35
C GLY A 117 -18.08 -28.77 3.12
N THR A 118 -17.28 -28.34 2.13
CA THR A 118 -15.95 -28.91 1.83
C THR A 118 -14.86 -27.85 2.04
N PRO A 119 -14.62 -27.37 3.28
CA PRO A 119 -13.65 -26.33 3.57
C PRO A 119 -12.20 -26.72 3.22
N GLU A 120 -11.88 -28.02 3.20
CA GLU A 120 -10.57 -28.54 2.81
C GLU A 120 -10.21 -28.27 1.35
N LYS A 121 -11.19 -27.90 0.51
CA LYS A 121 -10.99 -27.52 -0.90
C LYS A 121 -10.78 -26.01 -1.10
N GLN A 122 -10.76 -25.24 -0.03
CA GLN A 122 -10.38 -23.83 -0.09
C GLN A 122 -8.91 -23.70 -0.54
N ILE A 123 -8.64 -22.62 -1.26
CA ILE A 123 -7.28 -22.27 -1.66
C ILE A 123 -6.77 -21.28 -0.61
N LEU A 124 -5.87 -21.76 0.25
CA LEU A 124 -5.21 -20.98 1.29
C LEU A 124 -3.75 -20.78 0.89
N ILE A 125 -3.40 -19.55 0.52
CA ILE A 125 -2.04 -19.19 0.11
C ILE A 125 -1.30 -18.64 1.32
N GLU A 126 -0.18 -19.26 1.67
CA GLU A 126 0.67 -18.78 2.75
C GLU A 126 1.50 -17.57 2.33
N PRO A 127 1.54 -16.48 3.13
CA PRO A 127 2.32 -15.29 2.82
C PRO A 127 3.79 -15.48 3.20
N VAL A 128 4.48 -16.45 2.58
CA VAL A 128 5.85 -16.87 2.93
C VAL A 128 6.86 -15.70 2.89
N PHE A 129 6.70 -14.76 1.95
CA PHE A 129 7.58 -13.58 1.87
C PHE A 129 7.40 -12.63 3.06
N ALA A 130 6.17 -12.44 3.56
CA ALA A 130 5.94 -11.62 4.74
C ALA A 130 6.41 -12.32 6.02
N GLN A 131 6.21 -13.64 6.12
CA GLN A 131 6.73 -14.45 7.23
C GLN A 131 8.27 -14.41 7.27
N TRP A 132 8.91 -14.46 6.11
CA TRP A 132 10.36 -14.32 5.99
C TRP A 132 10.85 -12.95 6.49
N ILE A 133 10.16 -11.86 6.15
CA ILE A 133 10.49 -10.52 6.68
C ILE A 133 10.35 -10.49 8.22
N GLN A 134 9.28 -11.09 8.75
CA GLN A 134 9.08 -11.15 10.20
C GLN A 134 10.18 -11.97 10.90
N ALA A 135 10.60 -13.09 10.32
CA ALA A 135 11.71 -13.88 10.83
C ALA A 135 13.04 -13.11 10.77
N ALA A 136 13.30 -12.41 9.66
CA ALA A 136 14.47 -11.53 9.55
C ALA A 136 14.49 -10.43 10.65
N GLN A 137 13.32 -10.04 11.16
CA GLN A 137 13.13 -9.10 12.27
C GLN A 137 13.12 -9.76 13.67
N GLY A 138 13.46 -11.03 13.79
CA GLY A 138 13.62 -11.75 15.07
C GLY A 138 12.43 -12.61 15.48
N LYS A 139 11.41 -12.77 14.64
CA LYS A 139 10.26 -13.61 14.96
C LYS A 139 10.53 -15.09 14.63
N ALA A 140 10.87 -15.87 15.66
CA ALA A 140 11.18 -17.30 15.54
C ALA A 140 9.98 -18.23 15.27
N LEU A 141 8.75 -17.71 15.19
CA LEU A 141 7.53 -18.52 15.07
C LEU A 141 7.47 -19.38 13.80
N TYR A 142 8.11 -18.95 12.71
CA TYR A 142 7.96 -19.56 11.39
C TYR A 142 9.02 -20.61 11.06
N GLY A 143 10.00 -20.84 11.95
CA GLY A 143 11.08 -21.81 11.73
C GLY A 143 12.09 -21.40 10.65
N PHE A 144 12.04 -20.15 10.18
CA PHE A 144 13.12 -19.58 9.39
C PHE A 144 14.28 -19.22 10.33
N ASP A 145 15.43 -19.84 10.12
CA ASP A 145 16.66 -19.60 10.87
C ASP A 145 17.53 -18.59 10.11
N ILE A 146 17.15 -17.31 10.18
CA ILE A 146 17.79 -16.23 9.41
C ILE A 146 17.96 -14.96 10.23
N LEU A 147 19.08 -14.26 10.03
CA LEU A 147 19.35 -12.94 10.62
C LEU A 147 18.99 -12.92 12.12
N LEU A 148 18.13 -11.99 12.56
CA LEU A 148 17.79 -11.81 13.98
C LEU A 148 17.01 -12.98 14.61
N SER A 149 16.47 -13.90 13.80
CA SER A 149 15.83 -15.12 14.31
C SER A 149 16.78 -16.31 14.44
N ALA A 150 18.03 -16.16 14.00
CA ALA A 150 19.00 -17.24 14.04
C ALA A 150 19.45 -17.55 15.46
N GLN A 151 19.51 -18.82 15.82
CA GLN A 151 19.82 -19.27 17.19
C GLN A 151 21.29 -19.03 17.60
N ASP A 152 22.17 -18.83 16.61
CA ASP A 152 23.62 -18.67 16.80
C ASP A 152 24.09 -17.21 16.95
N ASN A 153 23.17 -16.23 17.00
CA ASN A 153 23.46 -14.81 17.22
C ASN A 153 23.33 -14.41 18.70
#